data_AF-A0A8I0W987-F1
#
_entry.id   AF-A0A8I0W987-F1
#
_cell.length_a   1.000
_cell.length_b   1.000
_cell.length_c   1.000
_cell.angle_alpha   90.00
_cell.angle_beta   90.00
_cell.angle_gamma   90.00
#
_symmetry.space_group_name_H-M   'P 1'
#
loop_
_entity.id
_entity.type
_entity.pdbx_description
1 polymer ?
#
loop_
_entity_poly.entity_id
_entity_poly.type
_entity_poly.pdbx_seq_one_letter_code
_entity_poly.pdbx_strand_id
1 'polypeptide(L)'
;MNILDLYLQQFIKRITKKSINDYKMSLDKQIKNIDTYINYLREKRLQLKKLIDTLTLSLENKYIDLVNNQAIYCAEEIHDNDIDMIKSQLNDAESYYARIEADINLQSRMKITTEEAFHFIYHMSAVA
;
A
#
# COMPACT_ATOMS: atom_id res chain seq x y z
N MET A 1 11.78 40.27 38.41
CA MET A 1 11.99 39.37 37.26
C MET A 1 13.31 39.74 36.63
N ASN A 2 14.30 38.82 36.62
CA ASN A 2 15.66 39.10 36.18
C ASN A 2 15.68 39.24 34.64
N ILE A 3 16.50 40.15 34.10
CA ILE A 3 16.73 40.29 32.65
C ILE A 3 17.20 38.95 32.05
N LEU A 4 17.98 38.19 32.82
CA LEU A 4 18.43 36.85 32.44
C LEU A 4 17.25 35.87 32.28
N ASP A 5 16.26 35.94 33.16
CA ASP A 5 15.06 35.08 33.10
C ASP A 5 14.23 35.38 31.86
N LEU A 6 14.04 36.67 31.56
CA LEU A 6 13.35 37.14 30.35
C LEU A 6 14.04 36.66 29.08
N TYR A 7 15.38 36.75 29.04
CA TYR A 7 16.15 36.29 27.89
C TYR A 7 16.04 34.77 27.71
N LEU A 8 16.17 34.01 28.79
CA LEU A 8 16.02 32.55 28.77
C LEU A 8 14.62 32.12 28.32
N GLN A 9 13.57 32.79 28.81
CA GLN A 9 12.19 32.52 28.39
C GLN A 9 11.98 32.77 26.89
N GLN A 10 12.49 33.89 26.36
CA GLN A 10 12.39 34.20 24.93
C GLN A 10 13.20 33.21 24.08
N PHE A 11 14.38 32.81 24.55
CA PHE A 11 15.22 31.84 23.87
C PHE A 11 14.55 30.47 23.79
N ILE A 12 14.05 29.96 24.92
CA ILE A 12 13.29 28.69 24.97
C ILE A 12 12.09 28.76 24.03
N LYS A 13 11.30 29.84 24.10
CA LYS A 13 10.13 30.00 23.21
C LYS A 13 10.49 29.92 21.73
N ARG A 14 11.59 30.57 21.32
CA ARG A 14 12.08 30.52 19.93
C ARG A 14 12.50 29.12 19.51
N ILE A 15 13.24 28.40 20.37
CA ILE A 15 13.67 27.03 20.08
C ILE A 15 12.47 26.10 20.00
N THR A 16 11.57 26.13 20.98
CA THR A 16 10.36 25.29 21.00
C THR A 16 9.52 25.51 19.74
N LYS A 17 9.30 26.76 19.34
CA LYS A 17 8.55 27.08 18.12
C LYS A 17 9.23 26.53 16.86
N LYS A 18 10.56 26.66 16.78
CA LYS A 18 11.32 26.11 15.64
C LYS A 18 11.21 24.58 15.60
N SER A 19 11.46 23.90 16.71
CA SER A 19 11.39 22.43 16.79
C SER A 19 9.99 21.89 16.44
N ILE A 20 8.92 22.56 16.89
CA ILE A 20 7.54 22.21 16.53
C ILE A 20 7.33 22.33 15.01
N ASN A 21 7.78 23.43 14.41
CA ASN A 21 7.63 23.64 12.96
C ASN A 21 8.43 22.61 12.14
N ASP A 22 9.67 22.34 12.53
CA ASP A 22 10.53 21.36 11.86
C ASP A 22 9.89 19.96 11.92
N TYR A 23 9.34 19.58 13.07
CA TYR A 23 8.66 18.30 13.22
C TYR A 23 7.35 18.22 12.42
N LYS A 24 6.55 19.29 12.41
CA LYS A 24 5.35 19.40 11.57
C LYS A 24 5.67 19.20 10.09
N MET A 25 6.75 19.82 9.61
CA MET A 25 7.20 19.67 8.22
C MET A 25 7.67 18.24 7.91
N SER A 26 8.34 17.58 8.86
CA SER A 26 8.73 16.17 8.74
C SER A 26 7.50 15.25 8.62
N LEU A 27 6.51 15.42 9.48
CA LEU A 27 5.27 14.64 9.47
C LEU A 27 4.46 14.86 8.18
N ASP A 28 4.32 16.10 7.71
CA ASP A 28 3.66 16.40 6.43
C ASP A 28 4.34 15.68 5.25
N LYS A 29 5.68 15.68 5.23
CA LYS A 29 6.46 14.94 4.23
C LYS A 29 6.22 13.43 4.33
N GLN A 30 6.15 12.89 5.54
CA GLN A 30 5.86 11.47 5.75
C GLN A 30 4.46 11.09 5.24
N ILE A 31 3.44 11.88 5.55
CA ILE A 31 2.07 11.66 5.07
C ILE A 31 2.04 11.65 3.54
N LYS A 32 2.66 12.63 2.88
CA LYS A 32 2.76 12.70 1.40
C LYS A 32 3.46 11.48 0.80
N ASN A 33 4.52 11.00 1.44
CA ASN A 33 5.23 9.81 0.99
C ASN A 33 4.35 8.55 1.11
N ILE A 34 3.62 8.41 2.23
CA ILE A 34 2.68 7.30 2.44
C ILE A 34 1.59 7.34 1.36
N ASP A 35 1.00 8.50 1.08
CA ASP A 35 -0.02 8.66 0.03
C ASP A 35 0.50 8.28 -1.36
N THR A 36 1.71 8.74 -1.70
CA THR A 36 2.35 8.39 -2.97
C THR A 36 2.55 6.88 -3.08
N TYR A 37 2.99 6.24 -2.00
CA TYR A 37 3.22 4.81 -1.98
C TYR A 37 1.93 3.99 -2.04
N ILE A 38 0.88 4.40 -1.31
CA ILE A 38 -0.46 3.78 -1.41
C ILE A 38 -0.97 3.87 -2.86
N ASN A 39 -0.81 5.01 -3.52
CA ASN A 39 -1.23 5.16 -4.92
C ASN A 39 -0.45 4.25 -5.85
N TYR A 40 0.87 4.16 -5.68
CA TYR A 40 1.70 3.21 -6.42
C TYR A 40 1.21 1.76 -6.24
N LEU A 41 0.93 1.34 -5.00
CA LEU A 41 0.42 0.01 -4.70
C LEU A 41 -0.96 -0.25 -5.34
N ARG A 42 -1.85 0.76 -5.35
CA ARG A 42 -3.17 0.67 -6.00
C ARG A 42 -3.06 0.47 -7.51
N GLU A 43 -2.14 1.16 -8.16
CA GLU A 43 -1.87 0.99 -9.59
C GLU A 43 -1.32 -0.42 -9.88
N LYS A 44 -0.38 -0.90 -9.07
CA LYS A 44 0.14 -2.27 -9.18
C LYS A 44 -0.94 -3.31 -8.98
N ARG A 45 -1.80 -3.13 -7.97
CA ARG A 45 -2.96 -4.00 -7.73
C ARG A 45 -3.88 -4.08 -8.94
N LEU A 46 -4.15 -2.95 -9.61
CA LEU A 46 -4.98 -2.92 -10.81
C LEU A 46 -4.33 -3.69 -11.97
N GLN A 47 -3.02 -3.55 -12.16
CA GLN A 47 -2.27 -4.30 -13.18
C GLN A 47 -2.32 -5.81 -12.91
N LEU A 48 -2.13 -6.23 -11.65
CA LEU A 48 -2.24 -7.63 -11.25
C LEU A 48 -3.63 -8.20 -11.44
N LYS A 49 -4.68 -7.43 -11.14
CA LYS A 49 -6.05 -7.86 -11.39
C LYS A 49 -6.27 -8.18 -12.87
N LYS A 50 -5.84 -7.28 -13.77
CA LYS A 50 -5.94 -7.51 -15.23
C LYS A 50 -5.15 -8.75 -15.67
N LEU A 51 -3.99 -8.99 -15.07
CA LEU A 51 -3.19 -10.19 -15.36
C LEU A 51 -3.93 -11.46 -14.93
N ILE A 52 -4.47 -11.48 -13.71
CA ILE A 52 -5.28 -12.59 -13.20
C ILE A 52 -6.46 -12.84 -14.14
N ASP A 53 -7.25 -11.81 -14.47
CA ASP A 53 -8.39 -11.92 -15.38
C ASP A 53 -7.98 -12.51 -16.74
N THR A 54 -6.83 -12.09 -17.28
CA THR A 54 -6.30 -12.59 -18.56
C THR A 54 -5.88 -14.06 -18.47
N LEU A 55 -5.20 -14.45 -17.38
CA LEU A 55 -4.77 -15.82 -17.16
C LEU A 55 -5.97 -16.75 -16.93
N THR A 56 -6.98 -16.31 -16.20
CA THR A 56 -8.24 -17.04 -16.00
C THR A 56 -8.94 -17.31 -17.33
N LEU A 57 -9.09 -16.28 -18.17
CA LEU A 57 -9.66 -16.45 -19.52
C LEU A 57 -8.83 -17.40 -20.40
N SER A 58 -7.50 -17.30 -20.32
CA SER A 58 -6.60 -18.20 -21.05
C SER A 58 -6.77 -19.65 -20.59
N LEU A 59 -6.92 -19.87 -19.29
CA LEU A 59 -7.15 -21.20 -18.72
C LEU A 59 -8.49 -21.78 -19.16
N GLU A 60 -9.56 -20.98 -19.10
CA GLU A 60 -10.90 -21.38 -19.55
C GLU A 60 -10.91 -21.76 -21.04
N ASN A 61 -10.27 -20.94 -21.89
CA ASN A 61 -10.15 -21.23 -23.31
C ASN A 61 -9.39 -22.54 -23.57
N LYS A 62 -8.30 -22.79 -22.85
CA LYS A 62 -7.55 -24.05 -22.95
C LYS A 62 -8.41 -25.27 -22.59
N TYR A 63 -9.24 -25.16 -21.56
CA TYR A 63 -10.19 -26.22 -21.20
C TYR A 63 -11.25 -26.44 -22.30
N ILE A 64 -11.79 -25.36 -22.88
CA ILE A 64 -12.76 -25.45 -23.99
C ILE A 64 -12.12 -26.13 -25.21
N ASP A 65 -10.89 -25.75 -25.56
CA ASP A 65 -10.17 -26.33 -26.70
C ASP A 65 -9.92 -27.83 -26.50
N LEU A 66 -9.56 -28.25 -25.28
CA LEU A 66 -9.38 -29.67 -24.97
C LEU A 66 -10.69 -30.45 -25.13
N VAL A 67 -11.79 -29.95 -24.57
CA VAL A 67 -13.11 -30.60 -24.69
C VAL A 67 -13.60 -30.67 -26.14
N ASN A 68 -13.28 -29.65 -26.96
CA ASN A 68 -13.69 -29.61 -28.36
C ASN A 68 -12.81 -30.47 -29.27
N ASN A 69 -11.51 -30.56 -29.00
CA ASN A 69 -10.54 -31.25 -29.85
C ASN A 69 -10.32 -32.72 -29.46
N GLN A 70 -10.52 -33.06 -28.18
CA GLN A 70 -10.52 -34.44 -27.70
C GLN A 70 -11.98 -34.89 -27.56
N ALA A 71 -12.32 -36.06 -28.08
CA ALA A 71 -13.61 -36.69 -27.85
C ALA A 71 -13.67 -37.21 -26.39
N ILE A 72 -13.64 -36.29 -25.41
CA ILE A 72 -13.73 -36.60 -23.99
C ILE A 72 -15.17 -37.09 -23.74
N TYR A 73 -15.34 -38.41 -23.78
CA TYR A 73 -16.64 -39.07 -23.67
C TYR A 73 -17.08 -39.27 -22.20
N CYS A 74 -16.16 -39.12 -21.25
CA CYS A 74 -16.36 -39.29 -19.82
C CYS A 74 -15.37 -38.43 -19.01
N ALA A 75 -15.60 -38.30 -17.71
CA ALA A 75 -14.72 -37.53 -16.83
C ALA A 75 -13.35 -38.21 -16.70
N GLU A 76 -12.31 -37.52 -17.19
CA GLU A 76 -10.91 -37.94 -17.13
C GLU A 76 -10.05 -36.83 -16.52
N GLU A 77 -8.93 -37.20 -15.91
CA GLU A 77 -7.96 -36.24 -15.36
C GLU A 77 -7.15 -35.62 -16.51
N ILE A 78 -7.19 -34.28 -16.60
CA ILE A 78 -6.51 -33.54 -17.66
C ILE A 78 -5.07 -33.27 -17.25
N HIS A 79 -4.13 -33.91 -17.94
CA HIS A 79 -2.70 -33.66 -17.79
C HIS A 79 -2.21 -32.83 -18.99
N ASP A 80 -2.19 -31.51 -18.83
CA ASP A 80 -1.74 -30.57 -19.85
C ASP A 80 -0.75 -29.58 -19.23
N ASN A 81 0.46 -29.55 -19.77
CA ASN A 81 1.56 -28.73 -19.26
C ASN A 81 1.25 -27.23 -19.33
N ASP A 82 0.50 -26.78 -20.33
CA ASP A 82 0.12 -25.37 -20.46
C ASP A 82 -0.90 -24.99 -19.39
N ILE A 83 -1.86 -25.89 -19.11
CA ILE A 83 -2.84 -25.71 -18.03
C ILE A 83 -2.14 -25.59 -16.68
N ASP A 84 -1.19 -26.49 -16.39
CA ASP A 84 -0.45 -26.46 -15.13
C ASP A 84 0.45 -25.23 -15.00
N MET A 85 1.05 -24.79 -16.12
CA MET A 85 1.79 -23.53 -16.16
C MET A 85 0.89 -22.32 -15.86
N ILE A 86 -0.28 -22.21 -16.49
CA ILE A 86 -1.21 -21.09 -16.27
C ILE A 86 -1.72 -21.09 -14.82
N LYS A 87 -2.03 -22.26 -14.25
CA LYS A 87 -2.39 -22.40 -12.83
C LYS A 87 -1.29 -21.92 -11.90
N SER A 88 -0.04 -22.28 -12.17
CA SER A 88 1.11 -21.83 -11.38
C SER A 88 1.25 -20.30 -11.44
N GLN A 89 1.14 -19.71 -12.62
CA GLN A 89 1.17 -18.25 -12.81
C GLN A 89 0.01 -17.53 -12.10
N LEU A 90 -1.20 -18.10 -12.12
CA LEU A 90 -2.35 -17.59 -11.38
C LEU A 90 -2.06 -17.57 -9.88
N ASN A 91 -1.56 -18.68 -9.33
CA ASN A 91 -1.25 -18.78 -7.91
C ASN A 91 -0.19 -17.74 -7.47
N ASP A 92 0.86 -17.54 -8.27
CA ASP A 92 1.87 -16.51 -8.01
C ASP A 92 1.27 -15.10 -8.06
N ALA A 93 0.43 -14.81 -9.07
CA ALA A 93 -0.22 -13.52 -9.23
C ALA A 93 -1.20 -13.23 -8.08
N GLU A 94 -2.02 -14.20 -7.67
CA GLU A 94 -2.97 -14.08 -6.56
C GLU A 94 -2.25 -13.90 -5.23
N SER A 95 -1.18 -14.67 -5.00
CA SER A 95 -0.31 -14.51 -3.82
C SER A 95 0.28 -13.10 -3.75
N TYR A 96 0.77 -12.58 -4.87
CA TYR A 96 1.31 -11.22 -4.90
C TYR A 96 0.21 -10.15 -4.74
N TYR A 97 -0.97 -10.36 -5.31
CA TYR A 97 -2.14 -9.49 -5.11
C TYR A 97 -2.51 -9.40 -3.62
N ALA A 98 -2.58 -10.53 -2.92
CA ALA A 98 -2.89 -10.58 -1.49
C ALA A 98 -1.85 -9.83 -0.64
N ARG A 99 -0.57 -9.90 -1.01
CA ARG A 99 0.50 -9.13 -0.35
C ARG A 99 0.31 -7.62 -0.56
N ILE A 100 0.00 -7.18 -1.78
CA ILE A 100 -0.26 -5.77 -2.06
C ILE A 100 -1.46 -5.25 -1.25
N GLU A 101 -2.52 -6.02 -1.12
CA GLU A 101 -3.67 -5.69 -0.26
C GLU A 101 -3.26 -5.52 1.21
N ALA A 102 -2.46 -6.45 1.74
CA ALA A 102 -1.94 -6.36 3.10
C ALA A 102 -1.09 -5.08 3.29
N ASP A 103 -0.21 -4.77 2.33
CA ASP A 103 0.64 -3.58 2.37
C ASP A 103 -0.17 -2.28 2.30
N ILE A 104 -1.18 -2.20 1.44
CA ILE A 104 -2.08 -1.03 1.39
C ILE A 104 -2.76 -0.80 2.74
N ASN A 105 -3.23 -1.87 3.38
CA ASN A 105 -3.87 -1.79 4.69
C ASN A 105 -2.89 -1.35 5.78
N LEU A 106 -1.66 -1.87 5.77
CA LEU A 106 -0.59 -1.45 6.68
C LEU A 106 -0.28 0.04 6.52
N GLN A 107 -0.05 0.50 5.29
CA GLN A 107 0.25 1.90 5.00
C GLN A 107 -0.90 2.83 5.38
N SER A 108 -2.15 2.39 5.19
CA SER A 108 -3.32 3.16 5.60
C SER A 108 -3.39 3.37 7.11
N ARG A 109 -3.03 2.34 7.91
CA ARG A 109 -2.93 2.47 9.38
C ARG A 109 -1.80 3.41 9.78
N MET A 110 -0.63 3.29 9.14
CA MET A 110 0.51 4.18 9.39
C MET A 110 0.16 5.64 9.08
N LYS A 111 -0.60 5.89 8.01
CA LYS A 111 -1.09 7.23 7.66
C LYS A 111 -1.91 7.81 8.81
N ILE A 112 -2.91 7.08 9.30
CA ILE A 112 -3.78 7.53 10.41
C ILE A 112 -2.94 7.92 11.63
N THR A 113 -2.03 7.04 12.08
CA THR A 113 -1.16 7.35 13.23
C THR A 113 -0.27 8.58 13.00
N THR A 114 0.21 8.79 11.77
CA THR A 114 1.03 9.95 11.43
C THR A 114 0.20 11.24 11.41
N GLU A 115 -1.04 11.18 10.91
CA GLU A 115 -2.00 12.29 10.93
C GLU A 115 -2.40 12.67 12.36
N GLU A 116 -2.62 11.69 13.24
CA GLU A 116 -2.87 11.90 14.68
C GLU A 116 -1.69 12.62 15.34
N ALA A 117 -0.45 12.18 15.08
CA ALA A 117 0.76 12.83 15.59
C ALA A 117 0.88 14.28 15.07
N PHE A 118 0.55 14.51 13.79
CA PHE A 118 0.55 15.85 13.20
C PHE A 118 -0.46 16.76 13.89
N HIS A 119 -1.68 16.26 14.11
CA HIS A 119 -2.74 16.99 14.79
C HIS A 119 -2.34 17.34 16.24
N PHE A 120 -1.72 16.41 16.96
CA PHE A 120 -1.22 16.67 18.31
C PHE A 120 -0.16 17.79 18.34
N ILE A 121 0.81 17.74 17.41
CA ILE A 121 1.85 18.78 17.27
C ILE A 121 1.25 20.12 16.86
N TYR A 122 0.23 20.12 16.02
CA TYR A 122 -0.51 21.32 15.65
C TYR A 122 -1.16 21.97 16.88
N HIS A 123 -1.82 21.20 17.75
CA HIS A 123 -2.39 21.73 18.99
C HIS A 123 -1.33 22.30 19.92
N MET A 124 -0.21 21.59 20.13
CA MET A 124 0.90 22.13 20.92
C MET A 124 1.45 23.44 20.35
N SER A 125 1.44 23.62 19.03
CA SER A 125 1.84 24.88 18.40
C SER A 125 0.88 26.04 18.66
N ALA A 126 -0.41 25.77 18.88
CA ALA A 126 -1.44 26.78 19.11
C ALA A 126 -1.41 27.33 20.55
N VAL A 127 -0.89 26.56 21.51
CA VAL A 127 -0.76 26.94 22.93
C VAL A 127 0.66 27.35 23.35
N ALA A 128 1.67 27.29 22.47
CA ALA A 128 3.07 27.68 22.72
C ALA A 128 3.41 29.13 22.30
#